data_AF-A0A914YGE2-F1
#
_entry.id   AF-A0A914YGE2-F1
#
_cell.length_a   1.000
_cell.length_b   1.000
_cell.length_c   1.000
_cell.angle_alpha   90.00
_cell.angle_beta   90.00
_cell.angle_gamma   90.00
#
_symmetry.space_group_name_H-M   'P 1'
#
loop_
_entity.id
_entity.type
_entity.pdbx_description
1 polymer ?
#
loop_
_entity_poly.entity_id
_entity_poly.type
_entity_poly.pdbx_seq_one_letter_code
_entity_poly.pdbx_strand_id
1 'polypeptide(L)'
;MNKGEISERAFDLTTECTRLNPANYSVWEYRRHLLRKLSKDLIEELDFCEESVQENLKNYQVWHHRREVITWIGEKKIDMEFINSILKDDPKNYHAWQHRVFLVRHFDVSLEAELRCTTEFISRDVFNNSAWTYRYCIVAEMSDNFENAKILDDEIKSVYSYLYQSSSK
;
A
#
# COMPACT_ATOMS: atom_id res chain seq x y z
N MET A 1 -29.78 -12.81 11.47
CA MET A 1 -28.60 -13.70 11.52
C MET A 1 -28.51 -14.31 12.90
N ASN A 2 -28.26 -15.61 12.99
CA ASN A 2 -27.89 -16.20 14.27
C ASN A 2 -26.52 -15.67 14.68
N LYS A 3 -26.29 -15.51 15.99
CA LYS A 3 -25.03 -14.98 16.52
C LYS A 3 -23.88 -15.92 16.11
N GLY A 4 -22.95 -15.44 15.28
CA GLY A 4 -21.79 -16.23 14.81
C GLY A 4 -22.06 -17.20 13.66
N GLU A 5 -23.05 -16.93 12.81
CA GLU A 5 -23.36 -17.78 11.66
C GLU A 5 -22.26 -17.78 10.57
N ILE A 6 -21.65 -18.95 10.32
CA ILE A 6 -20.68 -19.15 9.25
C ILE A 6 -21.38 -19.76 8.03
N SER A 7 -21.70 -18.95 7.02
CA SER A 7 -22.40 -19.39 5.81
C SER A 7 -22.11 -18.46 4.61
N GLU A 8 -22.34 -18.95 3.39
CA GLU A 8 -22.20 -18.15 2.17
C GLU A 8 -23.14 -16.92 2.20
N ARG A 9 -24.40 -17.09 2.59
CA ARG A 9 -25.33 -15.95 2.73
C ARG A 9 -24.85 -14.91 3.76
N ALA A 10 -24.13 -15.34 4.79
CA ALA A 10 -23.57 -14.41 5.77
C ALA A 10 -22.41 -13.62 5.17
N PHE A 11 -21.58 -14.28 4.36
CA PHE A 11 -20.50 -13.64 3.61
C PHE A 11 -21.06 -12.64 2.59
N ASP A 12 -22.06 -13.03 1.80
CA ASP A 12 -22.73 -12.13 0.84
C ASP A 12 -23.33 -10.91 1.52
N LEU A 13 -23.94 -11.08 2.71
CA LEU A 13 -24.46 -9.94 3.46
C LEU A 13 -23.35 -8.98 3.91
N THR A 14 -22.15 -9.48 4.21
CA THR A 14 -21.02 -8.59 4.55
C THR A 14 -20.66 -7.70 3.37
N THR A 15 -20.74 -8.19 2.12
CA THR A 15 -20.51 -7.39 0.91
C THR A 15 -21.45 -6.19 0.85
N GLU A 16 -22.75 -6.42 1.05
CA GLU A 16 -23.76 -5.36 1.05
C GLU A 16 -23.55 -4.36 2.20
N CYS A 17 -23.21 -4.88 3.38
CA CYS A 17 -22.91 -4.05 4.55
C CYS A 17 -21.66 -3.18 4.33
N THR A 18 -20.62 -3.70 3.70
CA THR A 18 -19.41 -2.92 3.36
C THR A 18 -19.69 -1.87 2.29
N ARG A 19 -20.59 -2.12 1.33
CA ARG A 19 -21.00 -1.09 0.36
C ARG A 19 -21.80 0.04 1.01
N LEU A 20 -22.72 -0.30 1.93
CA LEU A 20 -23.54 0.69 2.64
C LEU A 20 -22.74 1.51 3.65
N ASN A 21 -21.80 0.89 4.36
CA ASN A 21 -20.94 1.56 5.32
C ASN A 21 -19.54 0.94 5.32
N PRO A 22 -18.66 1.37 4.40
CA PRO A 22 -17.32 0.80 4.29
C PRO A 22 -16.44 1.17 5.49
N ALA A 23 -16.84 2.11 6.35
CA ALA A 23 -16.12 2.45 7.57
C ALA A 23 -16.42 1.51 8.76
N ASN A 24 -17.40 0.59 8.63
CA ASN A 24 -17.79 -0.30 9.71
C ASN A 24 -16.76 -1.43 9.93
N TYR A 25 -15.84 -1.21 10.88
CA TYR A 25 -14.77 -2.16 11.19
C TYR A 25 -15.28 -3.56 11.61
N SER A 26 -16.44 -3.65 12.27
CA SER A 26 -16.99 -4.92 12.74
C SER A 26 -17.42 -5.82 11.58
N VAL A 27 -17.91 -5.22 10.49
CA VAL A 27 -18.27 -5.97 9.28
C VAL A 27 -17.02 -6.53 8.61
N TRP A 28 -15.95 -5.73 8.48
CA TRP A 28 -14.68 -6.19 7.92
C TRP A 28 -14.03 -7.29 8.74
N GLU A 29 -14.07 -7.18 10.08
CA GLU A 29 -13.58 -8.23 10.96
C GLU A 29 -14.37 -9.53 10.79
N TYR A 30 -15.69 -9.43 10.72
CA TYR A 30 -16.54 -10.60 10.49
C TYR A 30 -16.32 -11.21 9.10
N ARG A 31 -16.15 -10.37 8.07
CA ARG A 31 -15.82 -10.82 6.71
C ARG A 31 -14.51 -11.59 6.69
N ARG A 32 -13.45 -11.09 7.34
CA ARG A 32 -12.17 -11.81 7.50
C ARG A 32 -12.33 -13.16 8.19
N HIS A 33 -13.16 -13.22 9.23
CA HIS A 33 -13.47 -14.49 9.89
C HIS A 33 -14.13 -15.48 8.92
N LEU A 34 -15.11 -15.02 8.14
CA LEU A 34 -15.82 -15.84 7.15
C LEU A 34 -14.91 -16.29 6.01
N LEU A 35 -14.06 -15.42 5.46
CA LEU A 35 -13.08 -15.75 4.41
C LEU A 35 -12.27 -17.00 4.79
N ARG A 36 -11.71 -17.02 6.00
CA ARG A 36 -10.90 -18.14 6.48
C ARG A 36 -11.72 -19.38 6.77
N LYS A 37 -12.93 -19.23 7.34
CA LYS A 37 -13.77 -20.38 7.75
C LYS A 37 -14.45 -21.07 6.58
N LEU A 38 -14.76 -20.33 5.53
CA LEU A 38 -15.35 -20.84 4.29
C LEU A 38 -14.29 -21.16 3.23
N SER A 39 -13.01 -20.93 3.51
CA SER A 39 -11.90 -21.13 2.56
C SER A 39 -12.16 -20.43 1.22
N LYS A 40 -12.61 -19.17 1.27
CA LYS A 40 -12.89 -18.37 0.07
C LYS A 40 -11.61 -18.09 -0.70
N ASP A 41 -11.75 -17.85 -2.00
CA ASP A 41 -10.64 -17.44 -2.84
C ASP A 41 -10.16 -16.04 -2.42
N LEU A 42 -8.89 -15.95 -2.04
CA LEU A 42 -8.29 -14.69 -1.59
C LEU A 42 -7.94 -13.77 -2.76
N ILE A 43 -7.78 -14.30 -3.97
CA ILE A 43 -7.57 -13.50 -5.18
C ILE A 43 -8.86 -12.77 -5.55
N GLU A 44 -10.00 -13.47 -5.56
CA GLU A 44 -11.31 -12.82 -5.74
C GLU A 44 -11.57 -11.76 -4.67
N GLU A 45 -11.09 -11.98 -3.45
CA GLU A 45 -11.20 -10.98 -2.38
C GLU A 45 -10.31 -9.75 -2.59
N LEU A 46 -9.11 -9.91 -3.18
CA LEU A 46 -8.28 -8.78 -3.60
C LEU A 46 -8.96 -7.98 -4.71
N ASP A 47 -9.62 -8.64 -5.66
CA ASP A 47 -10.39 -7.98 -6.71
C ASP A 47 -11.55 -7.17 -6.10
N PHE A 48 -12.27 -7.75 -5.13
CA PHE A 48 -13.29 -7.03 -4.37
C PHE A 48 -12.74 -5.81 -3.62
N CYS A 49 -11.53 -5.92 -3.04
CA CYS A 49 -10.86 -4.78 -2.41
C CYS A 49 -10.53 -3.69 -3.45
N GLU A 50 -10.05 -4.06 -4.63
CA GLU A 50 -9.72 -3.13 -5.69
C GLU A 50 -10.95 -2.36 -6.17
N GLU A 51 -12.08 -3.04 -6.42
CA GLU A 51 -13.36 -2.40 -6.72
C GLU A 51 -13.76 -1.40 -5.61
N SER A 52 -13.65 -1.83 -4.35
CA SER A 52 -13.97 -0.98 -3.19
C SER A 52 -13.05 0.25 -3.07
N VAL A 53 -11.77 0.11 -3.40
CA VAL A 53 -10.80 1.22 -3.43
C VAL A 53 -11.15 2.21 -4.54
N GLN A 54 -11.58 1.74 -5.71
CA GLN A 54 -11.99 2.60 -6.82
C GLN A 54 -13.23 3.44 -6.47
N GLU A 55 -14.19 2.87 -5.73
CA GLU A 55 -15.37 3.60 -5.24
C GLU A 55 -15.01 4.63 -4.15
N ASN A 56 -14.09 4.29 -3.24
CA ASN A 56 -13.68 5.18 -2.16
C ASN A 56 -12.21 5.01 -1.76
N LEU A 57 -11.34 5.71 -2.47
CA LEU A 57 -9.87 5.71 -2.27
C LEU A 57 -9.44 6.08 -0.84
N LYS A 58 -10.27 6.80 -0.07
CA LYS A 58 -9.95 7.27 1.28
C LYS A 58 -10.42 6.33 2.39
N ASN A 59 -11.02 5.19 2.06
CA ASN A 59 -11.51 4.27 3.06
C ASN A 59 -10.38 3.47 3.72
N TYR A 60 -10.07 3.78 4.97
CA TYR A 60 -9.01 3.11 5.74
C TYR A 60 -9.25 1.61 5.89
N GLN A 61 -10.49 1.19 6.10
CA GLN A 61 -10.82 -0.21 6.38
C GLN A 61 -10.58 -1.10 5.17
N VAL A 62 -10.87 -0.64 3.95
CA VAL A 62 -10.58 -1.38 2.71
C VAL A 62 -9.07 -1.59 2.55
N TRP A 63 -8.27 -0.53 2.74
CA TRP A 63 -6.80 -0.65 2.68
C TRP A 63 -6.26 -1.60 3.74
N HIS A 64 -6.75 -1.51 4.98
CA HIS A 64 -6.36 -2.43 6.04
C HIS A 64 -6.76 -3.87 5.72
N HIS A 65 -7.98 -4.07 5.20
CA HIS A 65 -8.46 -5.39 4.83
C HIS A 65 -7.63 -6.00 3.69
N ARG A 66 -7.28 -5.23 2.66
CA ARG A 66 -6.37 -5.66 1.60
C ARG A 66 -5.01 -6.09 2.16
N ARG A 67 -4.44 -5.36 3.13
CA ARG A 67 -3.18 -5.74 3.81
C ARG A 67 -3.27 -7.09 4.51
N GLU A 68 -4.37 -7.36 5.20
CA GLU A 68 -4.58 -8.68 5.82
C GLU A 68 -4.63 -9.79 4.77
N VAL A 69 -5.39 -9.59 3.70
CA VAL A 69 -5.57 -10.58 2.63
C VAL A 69 -4.25 -10.85 1.91
N ILE A 70 -3.48 -9.83 1.53
CA ILE A 70 -2.18 -10.02 0.86
C ILE A 70 -1.15 -10.67 1.80
N THR A 71 -1.20 -10.39 3.10
CA THR A 71 -0.37 -11.11 4.09
C THR A 71 -0.70 -12.59 4.14
N TRP A 72 -1.98 -12.98 4.03
CA TRP A 72 -2.36 -14.39 4.00
C TRP A 72 -1.94 -15.08 2.69
N ILE A 73 -1.97 -14.36 1.57
CA ILE A 73 -1.54 -14.88 0.26
C ILE A 73 -0.01 -15.03 0.20
N GLY A 74 0.74 -14.05 0.71
CA GLY A 74 2.21 -14.06 0.74
C GLY A 74 2.90 -13.67 -0.58
N GLU A 75 2.17 -13.31 -1.63
CA GLU A 75 2.74 -12.93 -2.94
C GLU A 75 2.73 -11.41 -3.13
N LYS A 76 3.83 -10.77 -2.75
CA LYS A 76 4.01 -9.31 -2.81
C LYS A 76 3.83 -8.70 -4.20
N LYS A 77 4.09 -9.44 -5.28
CA LYS A 77 4.00 -8.89 -6.65
C LYS A 77 2.62 -8.37 -7.01
N ILE A 78 1.57 -9.05 -6.54
CA ILE A 78 0.17 -8.68 -6.81
C ILE A 78 -0.09 -7.24 -6.35
N ASP A 79 0.24 -6.94 -5.10
CA ASP A 79 0.02 -5.60 -4.54
C ASP A 79 1.04 -4.57 -5.05
N MET A 80 2.27 -4.97 -5.39
CA MET A 80 3.21 -4.06 -6.04
C MET A 80 2.70 -3.57 -7.40
N GLU A 81 2.11 -4.45 -8.21
CA GLU A 81 1.51 -4.11 -9.50
C GLU A 81 0.28 -3.22 -9.33
N PHE A 82 -0.59 -3.54 -8.38
CA PHE A 82 -1.75 -2.71 -8.02
C PHE A 82 -1.35 -1.30 -7.55
N ILE A 83 -0.34 -1.17 -6.69
CA ILE A 83 0.15 0.14 -6.25
C ILE A 83 0.79 0.92 -7.41
N ASN A 84 1.52 0.23 -8.30
CA ASN A 84 2.08 0.86 -9.48
C ASN A 84 0.99 1.42 -10.41
N SER A 85 -0.15 0.74 -10.57
CA SER A 85 -1.26 1.24 -11.38
C SER A 85 -1.87 2.51 -10.75
N ILE A 86 -2.13 2.51 -9.44
CA ILE A 86 -2.66 3.70 -8.75
C ILE A 86 -1.69 4.88 -8.85
N LEU A 87 -0.39 4.68 -8.63
CA LEU A 87 0.60 5.75 -8.70
C LEU A 87 0.89 6.24 -10.11
N LYS A 88 0.54 5.45 -11.14
CA LYS A 88 0.60 5.91 -12.53
C LYS A 88 -0.49 6.96 -12.80
N ASP A 89 -1.67 6.78 -12.23
CA ASP A 89 -2.81 7.68 -12.41
C ASP A 89 -2.81 8.86 -11.42
N ASP A 90 -2.48 8.60 -10.15
CA ASP A 90 -2.28 9.61 -9.09
C ASP A 90 -0.91 9.43 -8.40
N PRO A 91 0.15 10.06 -8.93
CA PRO A 91 1.51 9.97 -8.38
C PRO A 91 1.66 10.47 -6.94
N LYS A 92 0.67 11.18 -6.39
CA LYS A 92 0.72 11.77 -5.05
C LYS A 92 -0.22 11.05 -4.07
N ASN A 93 -0.87 9.96 -4.49
CA ASN A 93 -1.84 9.22 -3.68
C ASN A 93 -1.23 8.74 -2.34
N TYR A 94 -1.66 9.36 -1.25
CA TYR A 94 -1.11 9.08 0.08
C TYR A 94 -1.31 7.62 0.52
N HIS A 95 -2.48 7.05 0.25
CA HIS A 95 -2.79 5.68 0.67
C HIS A 95 -1.96 4.65 -0.08
N ALA A 96 -1.73 4.86 -1.38
CA ALA A 96 -0.90 4.00 -2.21
C ALA A 96 0.56 4.01 -1.72
N TRP A 97 1.13 5.19 -1.44
CA TRP A 97 2.48 5.29 -0.87
C TRP A 97 2.57 4.66 0.52
N GLN A 98 1.58 4.87 1.39
CA GLN A 98 1.55 4.24 2.71
C GLN A 98 1.44 2.70 2.62
N HIS A 99 0.69 2.19 1.66
CA HIS A 99 0.60 0.76 1.39
C HIS A 99 1.91 0.21 0.85
N ARG A 100 2.60 0.96 -0.01
CA ARG A 100 3.93 0.60 -0.51
C ARG A 100 4.96 0.48 0.62
N VAL A 101 4.94 1.40 1.60
CA VAL A 101 5.76 1.29 2.84
C VAL A 101 5.47 -0.01 3.58
N PHE A 102 4.19 -0.36 3.73
CA PHE A 102 3.82 -1.63 4.34
C PHE A 102 4.40 -2.82 3.58
N LEU A 103 4.30 -2.84 2.25
CA LEU A 103 4.82 -3.94 1.43
C LEU A 103 6.34 -4.11 1.61
N VAL A 104 7.09 -3.01 1.63
CA VAL A 104 8.55 -3.04 1.83
C VAL A 104 8.94 -3.55 3.21
N ARG A 105 8.17 -3.21 4.25
CA ARG A 105 8.47 -3.64 5.63
C ARG A 105 8.03 -5.06 5.92
N HIS A 106 6.94 -5.50 5.30
CA HIS A 106 6.32 -6.78 5.59
C HIS A 106 6.83 -7.90 4.69
N PHE A 107 7.29 -7.57 3.49
CA PHE A 107 7.83 -8.51 2.53
C PHE A 107 9.27 -8.14 2.17
N ASP A 108 10.05 -9.13 1.71
CA ASP A 108 11.44 -8.95 1.27
C ASP A 108 11.52 -8.21 -0.08
N VAL A 109 11.13 -6.94 -0.11
CA VAL A 109 11.20 -6.07 -1.31
C VAL A 109 12.59 -5.42 -1.35
N SER A 110 13.21 -5.39 -2.54
CA SER A 110 14.52 -4.77 -2.72
C SER A 110 14.47 -3.27 -2.44
N LEU A 111 15.11 -2.84 -1.36
CA LEU A 111 15.23 -1.42 -1.00
C LEU A 111 15.95 -0.61 -2.09
N GLU A 112 16.93 -1.20 -2.79
CA GLU A 112 17.60 -0.55 -3.91
C GLU A 112 16.65 -0.28 -5.09
N ALA A 113 15.76 -1.22 -5.39
CA ALA A 113 14.76 -1.04 -6.45
C ALA A 113 13.77 0.07 -6.06
N GLU A 114 13.37 0.13 -4.80
CA GLU A 114 12.47 1.16 -4.29
C GLU A 114 13.13 2.54 -4.23
N LEU A 115 14.42 2.61 -3.90
CA LEU A 115 15.20 3.83 -3.98
C LEU A 115 15.24 4.35 -5.43
N ARG A 116 15.47 3.49 -6.42
CA ARG A 116 15.38 3.85 -7.86
C ARG A 116 13.99 4.33 -8.24
N CYS A 117 12.94 3.66 -7.78
CA CYS A 117 11.56 4.08 -8.01
C CYS A 117 11.33 5.51 -7.49
N THR A 118 11.79 5.84 -6.29
CA THR A 118 11.67 7.22 -5.76
C THR A 118 12.38 8.25 -6.65
N THR A 119 13.56 7.92 -7.17
CA THR A 119 14.31 8.76 -8.11
C THR A 119 13.51 9.01 -9.39
N GLU A 120 12.82 8.00 -9.94
CA GLU A 120 11.98 8.18 -11.12
C GLU A 120 10.81 9.14 -10.86
N PHE A 121 10.12 9.04 -9.71
CA PHE A 121 9.03 9.96 -9.38
C PHE A 121 9.54 11.39 -9.11
N ILE A 122 10.64 11.54 -8.38
CA ILE A 122 11.24 12.85 -8.04
C ILE A 122 11.80 13.55 -9.29
N SER A 123 12.40 12.80 -10.23
CA SER A 123 12.92 13.39 -11.47
C SER A 123 11.82 13.91 -12.40
N ARG A 124 10.61 13.32 -12.33
CA ARG A 124 9.42 13.80 -13.06
C ARG A 124 8.77 15.00 -12.38
N ASP A 125 8.69 14.98 -11.05
CA ASP A 125 8.16 16.06 -10.23
C ASP A 125 8.94 16.18 -8.92
N VAL A 126 9.88 17.14 -8.88
CA VAL A 126 10.71 17.40 -7.70
C VAL A 126 9.88 17.87 -6.50
N PHE A 127 8.66 18.36 -6.71
CA PHE A 127 7.73 18.79 -5.67
C PHE A 127 6.78 17.67 -5.22
N ASN A 128 6.99 16.42 -5.68
CA ASN A 128 6.23 15.27 -5.18
C ASN A 128 6.67 14.89 -3.76
N ASN A 129 6.06 15.53 -2.76
CA ASN A 129 6.35 15.27 -1.35
C ASN A 129 6.09 13.81 -0.94
N SER A 130 5.15 13.11 -1.57
CA SER A 130 4.86 11.71 -1.25
C SER A 130 6.03 10.81 -1.66
N ALA A 131 6.65 11.07 -2.82
CA ALA A 131 7.85 10.35 -3.26
C ALA A 131 9.07 10.65 -2.35
N TRP A 132 9.24 11.91 -1.91
CA TRP A 132 10.28 12.28 -0.94
C TRP A 132 10.07 11.62 0.42
N THR A 133 8.84 11.61 0.92
CA THR A 133 8.49 10.94 2.18
C THR A 133 8.76 9.44 2.10
N TYR A 134 8.41 8.82 0.97
CA TYR A 134 8.72 7.42 0.74
C TYR A 134 10.23 7.16 0.66
N ARG A 135 10.98 8.02 -0.05
CA ARG A 135 12.45 7.97 -0.11
C ARG A 135 13.08 8.03 1.28
N TYR A 136 12.60 8.93 2.13
CA TYR A 136 13.04 9.02 3.54
C TYR A 136 12.86 7.68 4.26
N CYS A 137 11.69 7.03 4.12
CA CYS A 137 11.46 5.70 4.69
C CYS A 137 12.46 4.68 4.15
N ILE A 138 12.67 4.61 2.83
CA ILE A 138 13.61 3.65 2.23
C ILE A 138 15.04 3.89 2.73
N VAL A 139 15.49 5.14 2.78
CA VAL A 139 16.83 5.48 3.29
C VAL A 139 16.95 5.11 4.77
N ALA A 140 15.92 5.34 5.59
CA ALA A 140 15.90 4.91 6.98
C ALA A 140 16.11 3.40 7.12
N GLU A 141 15.38 2.59 6.35
CA GLU A 141 15.53 1.13 6.35
C GLU A 141 16.92 0.68 5.84
N MET A 142 17.44 1.32 4.78
CA MET A 142 18.75 0.98 4.21
C MET A 142 19.93 1.36 5.11
N SER A 143 19.78 2.42 5.90
CA SER A 143 20.85 3.00 6.71
C SER A 143 20.83 2.55 8.17
N ASP A 144 20.00 1.58 8.52
CA ASP A 144 19.74 1.16 9.90
C ASP A 144 19.33 2.36 10.77
N ASN A 145 18.19 2.98 10.42
CA ASN A 145 17.67 4.20 11.08
C ASN A 145 18.69 5.35 11.15
N PHE A 146 19.35 5.64 10.03
CA PHE A 146 20.28 6.76 9.88
C PHE A 146 21.59 6.61 10.67
N GLU A 147 21.99 5.38 11.01
CA GLU A 147 23.28 5.11 11.65
C GLU A 147 24.42 4.95 10.61
N ASN A 148 24.11 4.57 9.38
CA ASN A 148 25.09 4.37 8.31
C ASN A 148 25.49 5.68 7.60
N ALA A 149 26.55 6.34 8.08
CA ALA A 149 27.05 7.61 7.54
C ALA A 149 27.33 7.59 6.03
N LYS A 150 27.83 6.48 5.46
CA LYS A 150 28.12 6.39 4.02
C LYS A 150 26.85 6.54 3.18
N ILE A 151 25.78 5.84 3.58
CA ILE A 151 24.49 5.91 2.88
C ILE A 151 23.91 7.32 2.97
N LEU A 152 24.05 7.98 4.12
CA LEU A 152 23.58 9.35 4.30
C LEU A 152 24.37 10.36 3.46
N ASP A 153 25.69 10.23 3.40
CA ASP A 153 26.54 11.09 2.58
C ASP A 153 26.19 10.97 1.09
N ASP A 154 25.98 9.75 0.61
CA ASP A 154 25.59 9.49 -0.78
C ASP A 154 24.17 9.99 -1.07
N GLU A 155 23.24 9.87 -0.11
CA GLU A 155 21.89 10.43 -0.21
C GLU A 155 21.92 11.96 -0.28
N ILE A 156 22.63 12.63 0.63
CA ILE A 156 22.75 14.09 0.66
C ILE A 156 23.27 14.63 -0.69
N LYS A 157 24.32 14.00 -1.25
CA LYS A 157 24.84 14.35 -2.59
C LYS A 157 23.78 14.20 -3.67
N SER A 158 23.01 13.10 -3.62
CA SER A 158 21.93 12.82 -4.58
C SER A 158 20.83 13.87 -4.49
N VAL A 159 20.37 14.22 -3.28
CA VAL A 159 19.35 15.25 -3.05
C VAL A 159 19.78 16.60 -3.60
N TYR A 160 21.02 17.04 -3.33
CA TYR A 160 21.54 18.28 -3.88
C TYR A 160 21.50 18.28 -5.42
N SER A 161 21.88 17.18 -6.06
CA SER A 161 21.85 17.08 -7.52
C SER A 161 20.45 17.30 -8.10
N TYR A 162 19.40 16.79 -7.43
CA TYR A 162 18.02 16.97 -7.88
C TYR A 162 17.55 18.42 -7.74
N LEU A 163 17.86 19.08 -6.62
CA LEU A 163 17.43 20.45 -6.34
C LEU A 163 18.11 21.50 -7.24
N TYR A 164 19.39 21.31 -7.56
CA TYR A 164 20.12 22.24 -8.42
C TYR A 164 19.77 22.07 -9.91
N GLN A 165 19.39 20.86 -10.34
CA GLN A 165 18.88 20.63 -11.69
C GLN A 165 17.50 21.29 -11.92
N SER A 166 16.65 21.35 -10.89
CA SER A 166 15.34 22.03 -10.99
C SER A 166 15.42 23.56 -10.94
N SER A 167 16.50 24.13 -10.39
CA SER A 167 16.69 25.58 -10.26
C SER A 167 17.27 26.26 -11.51
N SER A 168 17.62 25.47 -12.54
CA SER A 168 18.23 25.93 -13.80
C SER A 168 17.23 26.00 -14.97
N LYS A 169 15.94 25.86 -14.70
CA LYS A 169 14.82 26.03 -15.65
C LYS A 169 13.97 27.21 -15.20
#